data_AF-D1VU77-F1
#
_entry.id   AF-D1VU77-F1
#
_cell.length_a   1.000
_cell.length_b   1.000
_cell.length_c   1.000
_cell.angle_alpha   90.00
_cell.angle_beta   90.00
_cell.angle_gamma   90.00
#
_symmetry.space_group_name_H-M   'P 1'
#
loop_
_entity.id
_entity.type
_entity.pdbx_description
1 polymer ?
#
loop_
_entity_poly.entity_id
_entity_poly.type
_entity_poly.pdbx_seq_one_letter_code
_entity_poly.pdbx_strand_id
1 'polypeptide(L)'
;MDNNESIQRSELYRKIWAIADDVRGAVDGWDFKQYVLGILFYRFISENIREYFNHAEHEAGDLEFDYGKISDQEANEDFRPGTVEDKGFFILPSQLFENIVKTARTNENLNTDLANIFKEIEASAVGFASEDDIKGLFDDIDMTSSRLGGSVSEKNKRLADIIEGIGQINFKDFRNNDIDTFGDAYLYLISKYATNAGKSGGEFFTPQTVSKLLARLVMDGKNKINKVYDPTCGFRVIIMTQANSQVNTRVLELLPKFKIKKMNCWCAV
;
A
#
# COMPACT_ATOMS: atom_id res chain seq x y z
N MET A 1 -20.98 -18.45 4.43
CA MET A 1 -19.92 -18.18 3.42
C MET A 1 -18.72 -17.47 4.06
N ASP A 2 -18.92 -16.72 5.15
CA ASP A 2 -17.90 -15.97 5.91
C ASP A 2 -16.69 -16.75 6.49
N ASN A 3 -16.79 -18.08 6.63
CA ASN A 3 -15.76 -18.87 7.32
C ASN A 3 -14.53 -19.15 6.43
N ASN A 4 -14.67 -19.12 5.11
CA ASN A 4 -13.55 -19.43 4.19
C ASN A 4 -12.67 -18.21 3.93
N GLU A 5 -13.28 -17.03 3.76
CA GLU A 5 -12.54 -15.76 3.63
C GLU A 5 -11.75 -15.41 4.91
N SER A 6 -12.32 -15.65 6.09
CA SER A 6 -11.63 -15.39 7.36
C SER A 6 -10.43 -16.33 7.57
N ILE A 7 -10.51 -17.58 7.12
CA ILE A 7 -9.40 -18.54 7.11
C ILE A 7 -8.32 -18.08 6.13
N GLN A 8 -8.68 -17.77 4.89
CA GLN A 8 -7.75 -17.31 3.86
C GLN A 8 -7.02 -16.01 4.26
N ARG A 9 -7.74 -15.05 4.86
CA ARG A 9 -7.15 -13.82 5.42
C ARG A 9 -6.23 -14.12 6.60
N SER A 10 -6.62 -15.02 7.50
CA SER A 10 -5.78 -15.42 8.63
C SER A 10 -4.49 -16.14 8.19
N GLU A 11 -4.55 -16.91 7.11
CA GLU A 11 -3.39 -17.56 6.50
C GLU A 11 -2.47 -16.56 5.82
N LEU A 12 -3.01 -15.59 5.07
CA LEU A 12 -2.25 -14.47 4.51
C LEU A 12 -1.49 -13.75 5.62
N TYR A 13 -2.21 -13.30 6.63
CA TYR A 13 -1.68 -12.59 7.78
C TYR A 13 -0.61 -13.40 8.53
N ARG A 14 -0.79 -14.71 8.67
CA ARG A 14 0.22 -15.59 9.25
C ARG A 14 1.46 -15.68 8.36
N LYS A 15 1.32 -15.80 7.03
CA LYS A 15 2.45 -15.82 6.09
C LYS A 15 3.24 -14.52 6.14
N ILE A 16 2.57 -13.38 6.06
CA ILE A 16 3.21 -12.06 6.14
C ILE A 16 3.96 -11.91 7.47
N TRP A 17 3.34 -12.30 8.59
CA TRP A 17 4.02 -12.26 9.89
C TRP A 17 5.19 -13.25 9.99
N ALA A 18 5.06 -14.45 9.43
CA ALA A 18 6.13 -15.44 9.43
C ALA A 18 7.35 -14.97 8.61
N ILE A 19 7.10 -14.36 7.45
CA ILE A 19 8.13 -13.69 6.65
C ILE A 19 8.78 -12.57 7.48
N ALA A 20 7.98 -11.71 8.11
CA ALA A 20 8.52 -10.64 8.94
C ALA A 20 9.36 -11.18 10.11
N ASP A 21 8.95 -12.28 10.75
CA ASP A 21 9.69 -12.87 11.87
C ASP A 21 10.98 -13.57 11.43
N ASP A 22 10.96 -14.26 10.29
CA ASP A 22 12.13 -14.92 9.70
C ASP A 22 13.22 -13.91 9.33
N VAL A 23 12.80 -12.76 8.76
CA VAL A 23 13.73 -11.73 8.29
C VAL A 23 14.18 -10.77 9.41
N ARG A 24 13.40 -10.68 10.51
CA ARG A 24 13.73 -9.84 11.68
C ARG A 24 15.06 -10.24 12.35
N GLY A 25 15.34 -11.54 12.45
CA GLY A 25 16.53 -12.04 13.15
C GLY A 25 16.68 -11.44 14.56
N ALA A 26 17.85 -10.88 14.87
CA ALA A 26 18.16 -10.28 16.18
C ALA A 26 17.79 -8.79 16.33
N VAL A 27 17.15 -8.18 15.31
CA VAL A 27 16.77 -6.76 15.35
C VAL A 27 15.52 -6.58 16.20
N ASP A 28 15.45 -5.48 16.95
CA ASP A 28 14.28 -5.14 17.72
C ASP A 28 13.03 -5.08 16.84
N GLY A 29 11.93 -5.67 17.31
CA GLY A 29 10.70 -5.81 16.51
C GLY A 29 10.05 -4.46 16.16
N TRP A 30 10.33 -3.41 16.93
CA TRP A 30 9.84 -2.06 16.66
C TRP A 30 10.55 -1.39 15.49
N ASP A 31 11.88 -1.45 15.44
CA ASP A 31 12.64 -0.87 14.33
C ASP A 31 12.40 -1.64 13.03
N PHE A 32 12.25 -2.96 13.13
CA PHE A 32 11.99 -3.81 11.97
C PHE A 32 10.64 -3.54 11.31
N LYS A 33 9.64 -3.07 12.08
CA LYS A 33 8.32 -2.68 11.58
C LYS A 33 8.40 -1.69 10.43
N GLN A 34 9.25 -0.66 10.56
CA GLN A 34 9.29 0.44 9.59
C GLN A 34 9.77 -0.04 8.22
N TYR A 35 10.76 -0.94 8.18
CA TYR A 35 11.22 -1.54 6.93
C TYR A 35 10.15 -2.42 6.27
N VAL A 36 9.46 -3.27 7.06
CA VAL A 36 8.41 -4.14 6.51
C VAL A 36 7.24 -3.34 5.99
N LEU A 37 6.71 -2.39 6.77
CA LEU A 37 5.58 -1.55 6.36
C LEU A 37 5.96 -0.66 5.18
N GLY A 38 7.15 -0.06 5.21
CA GLY A 38 7.66 0.78 4.13
C GLY A 38 7.80 0.05 2.81
N ILE A 39 8.48 -1.11 2.80
CA ILE A 39 8.65 -1.92 1.59
C ILE A 39 7.31 -2.48 1.11
N LEU A 40 6.41 -2.84 2.03
CA LEU A 40 5.06 -3.30 1.68
C LEU A 40 4.24 -2.18 1.01
N PHE A 41 4.34 -0.96 1.53
CA PHE A 41 3.71 0.21 0.91
C PHE A 41 4.31 0.52 -0.46
N TYR A 42 5.65 0.49 -0.58
CA TYR A 42 6.35 0.64 -1.86
C TYR A 42 5.89 -0.39 -2.89
N ARG A 43 5.73 -1.66 -2.51
CA ARG A 43 5.15 -2.68 -3.37
C ARG A 43 3.76 -2.28 -3.88
N PHE A 44 2.89 -1.80 -2.99
CA PHE A 44 1.53 -1.40 -3.35
C PHE A 44 1.49 -0.27 -4.36
N ILE A 45 2.23 0.82 -4.12
CA ILE A 45 2.25 1.95 -5.05
C ILE A 45 2.89 1.56 -6.40
N SER A 46 3.87 0.66 -6.38
CA SER A 46 4.49 0.13 -7.59
C SER A 46 3.53 -0.73 -8.41
N GLU A 47 2.80 -1.65 -7.78
CA GLU A 47 1.79 -2.47 -8.46
C GLU A 47 0.64 -1.59 -8.98
N ASN A 48 0.21 -0.58 -8.21
CA ASN A 48 -0.86 0.33 -8.60
C ASN A 48 -0.52 1.16 -9.85
N ILE A 49 0.69 1.74 -9.93
CA ILE A 49 1.13 2.49 -11.11
C ILE A 49 1.21 1.57 -12.33
N ARG A 50 1.78 0.37 -12.18
CA ARG A 50 1.89 -0.56 -13.31
C ARG A 50 0.52 -1.00 -13.83
N GLU A 51 -0.38 -1.37 -12.92
CA GLU A 51 -1.76 -1.76 -13.30
C GLU A 51 -2.52 -0.60 -13.94
N TYR A 52 -2.29 0.64 -13.47
CA TYR A 52 -2.88 1.83 -14.08
C TYR A 52 -2.47 2.01 -15.55
N PHE A 53 -1.17 1.96 -15.85
CA PHE A 53 -0.70 2.10 -17.23
C PHE A 53 -1.07 0.91 -18.09
N ASN A 54 -0.93 -0.31 -17.58
CA ASN A 54 -1.34 -1.51 -18.32
C ASN A 54 -2.83 -1.44 -18.68
N HIS A 55 -3.69 -1.06 -17.74
CA HIS A 55 -5.11 -0.91 -18.02
C HIS A 55 -5.39 0.14 -19.11
N ALA A 56 -4.76 1.32 -19.04
CA ALA A 56 -4.94 2.38 -20.02
C ALA A 56 -4.54 1.94 -21.44
N GLU A 57 -3.38 1.29 -21.59
CA GLU A 57 -2.90 0.79 -22.89
C GLU A 57 -3.74 -0.39 -23.41
N HIS A 58 -4.18 -1.27 -22.51
CA HIS A 58 -5.05 -2.40 -22.87
C HIS A 58 -6.42 -1.91 -23.36
N GLU A 59 -6.96 -0.85 -22.74
CA GLU A 59 -8.19 -0.18 -23.21
C GLU A 59 -7.99 0.55 -24.54
N ALA A 60 -6.79 1.10 -24.79
CA ALA A 60 -6.42 1.72 -26.06
C ALA A 60 -6.19 0.70 -27.19
N GLY A 61 -6.02 -0.58 -26.85
CA GLY A 61 -6.00 -1.72 -27.79
C GLY A 61 -4.69 -2.50 -27.83
N ASP A 62 -3.67 -2.11 -27.06
CA ASP A 62 -2.43 -2.89 -26.94
C ASP A 62 -2.53 -3.86 -25.75
N LEU A 63 -3.19 -5.00 -25.96
CA LEU A 63 -3.43 -6.00 -24.92
C LEU A 63 -2.16 -6.68 -24.39
N GLU A 64 -1.04 -6.57 -25.11
CA GLU A 64 0.24 -7.18 -24.73
C GLU A 64 1.18 -6.20 -24.03
N PHE A 65 0.79 -4.92 -23.92
CA PHE A 65 1.56 -3.90 -23.25
C PHE A 65 1.83 -4.27 -21.78
N ASP A 66 3.07 -4.00 -21.34
CA ASP A 66 3.48 -4.19 -19.96
C ASP A 66 4.47 -3.09 -19.57
N TYR A 67 4.00 -2.12 -18.79
CA TYR A 67 4.80 -1.02 -18.24
C TYR A 67 6.03 -1.53 -17.49
N GLY A 68 5.98 -2.73 -16.91
CA GLY A 68 7.13 -3.34 -16.25
C GLY A 68 8.29 -3.69 -17.17
N LYS A 69 8.09 -3.67 -18.49
CA LYS A 69 9.06 -4.09 -19.51
C LYS A 69 9.59 -2.96 -20.40
N ILE A 70 9.00 -1.77 -20.34
CA ILE A 70 9.44 -0.63 -21.15
C ILE A 70 10.72 -0.01 -20.57
N SER A 71 11.37 0.86 -21.34
CA SER A 71 12.55 1.58 -20.87
C SER A 71 12.19 2.77 -19.98
N ASP A 72 13.08 3.15 -19.06
CA ASP A 72 12.89 4.37 -18.25
C ASP A 72 12.84 5.64 -19.11
N GLN A 73 13.49 5.64 -20.28
CA GLN A 73 13.43 6.75 -21.22
C GLN A 73 12.01 6.90 -21.78
N GLU A 74 11.46 5.81 -22.32
CA GLU A 74 10.08 5.75 -22.83
C GLU A 74 9.06 6.12 -21.74
N ALA A 75 9.24 5.60 -20.51
CA ALA A 75 8.40 5.98 -19.38
C ALA A 75 8.42 7.49 -19.08
N ASN A 76 9.59 8.14 -19.17
CA ASN A 76 9.70 9.58 -18.93
C ASN A 76 9.09 10.41 -20.08
N GLU A 77 9.22 9.95 -21.32
CA GLU A 77 8.73 10.66 -22.50
C GLU A 77 7.20 10.53 -22.64
N ASP A 78 6.68 9.31 -22.51
CA ASP A 78 5.30 9.00 -22.89
C ASP A 78 4.35 8.85 -21.69
N PHE A 79 4.84 8.48 -20.51
CA PHE A 79 3.99 8.12 -19.36
C PHE A 79 4.08 9.07 -18.17
N ARG A 80 5.22 9.77 -17.98
CA ARG A 80 5.35 10.76 -16.90
C ARG A 80 4.41 11.96 -17.06
N PRO A 81 4.22 12.55 -18.27
CA PRO A 81 3.37 13.74 -18.42
C PRO A 81 1.93 13.48 -17.97
N GLY A 82 1.39 14.31 -17.08
CA GLY A 82 0.01 14.19 -16.57
C GLY A 82 -0.18 13.16 -15.44
N THR A 83 0.73 12.20 -15.29
CA THR A 83 0.58 11.14 -14.27
C THR A 83 0.71 11.68 -12.86
N VAL A 84 1.60 12.65 -12.61
CA VAL A 84 1.75 13.21 -11.26
C VAL A 84 0.52 14.02 -10.86
N GLU A 85 -0.13 14.71 -11.80
CA GLU A 85 -1.40 15.39 -11.57
C GLU A 85 -2.53 14.40 -11.21
N ASP A 86 -2.57 13.24 -11.87
CA ASP A 86 -3.63 12.24 -11.69
C ASP A 86 -3.40 11.30 -10.49
N LYS A 87 -2.14 10.96 -10.19
CA LYS A 87 -1.75 9.94 -9.20
C LYS A 87 -0.96 10.48 -8.03
N GLY A 88 -0.38 11.67 -8.16
CA GLY A 88 0.38 12.34 -7.12
C GLY A 88 1.86 11.98 -7.06
N PHE A 89 2.31 10.94 -7.76
CA PHE A 89 3.71 10.50 -7.80
C PHE A 89 3.98 9.71 -9.10
N PHE A 90 5.24 9.42 -9.38
CA PHE A 90 5.67 8.63 -10.52
C PHE A 90 6.77 7.63 -10.14
N ILE A 91 6.73 6.43 -10.73
CA ILE A 91 7.72 5.36 -10.52
C ILE A 91 8.18 4.86 -11.89
N LEU A 92 9.49 4.83 -12.11
CA LEU A 92 10.06 4.32 -13.36
C LEU A 92 9.99 2.78 -13.44
N PRO A 93 9.96 2.19 -14.65
CA PRO A 93 10.00 0.75 -14.84
C PRO A 93 11.13 0.07 -14.07
N SER A 94 12.36 0.59 -14.13
CA SER A 94 13.51 0.04 -13.39
C SER A 94 13.32 0.05 -11.86
N GLN A 95 12.48 0.95 -11.38
CA GLN A 95 12.16 1.18 -9.97
C GLN A 95 10.88 0.48 -9.54
N LEU A 96 10.25 -0.34 -10.39
CA LEU A 96 9.11 -1.14 -9.96
C LEU A 96 9.57 -2.24 -9.02
N PHE A 97 8.77 -2.51 -7.99
CA PHE A 97 9.03 -3.53 -6.98
C PHE A 97 9.33 -4.89 -7.63
N GLU A 98 8.59 -5.28 -8.67
CA GLU A 98 8.84 -6.55 -9.37
C GLU A 98 10.21 -6.62 -10.06
N ASN A 99 10.74 -5.48 -10.50
CA ASN A 99 12.05 -5.39 -11.15
C ASN A 99 13.18 -5.35 -10.11
N ILE A 100 12.94 -4.71 -8.96
CA ILE A 100 13.86 -4.76 -7.82
C ILE A 100 13.97 -6.16 -7.24
N VAL A 101 12.86 -6.90 -7.09
CA VAL A 101 12.86 -8.28 -6.59
C VAL A 101 13.78 -9.18 -7.43
N LYS A 102 13.80 -9.00 -8.77
CA LYS A 102 14.63 -9.82 -9.68
C LYS A 102 16.12 -9.70 -9.42
N THR A 103 16.58 -8.54 -8.93
CA THR A 103 18.01 -8.24 -8.76
C THR A 103 18.43 -8.14 -7.29
N ALA A 104 17.48 -8.17 -6.34
CA ALA A 104 17.72 -7.91 -4.92
C ALA A 104 18.87 -8.73 -4.32
N ARG A 105 18.99 -10.02 -4.63
CA ARG A 105 20.05 -10.90 -4.09
C ARG A 105 21.45 -10.62 -4.64
N THR A 106 21.53 -10.13 -5.87
CA THR A 106 22.78 -9.91 -6.59
C THR A 106 23.20 -8.45 -6.58
N ASN A 107 22.35 -7.55 -6.10
CA ASN A 107 22.63 -6.12 -6.05
C ASN A 107 23.47 -5.76 -4.82
N GLU A 108 24.76 -5.48 -5.05
CA GLU A 108 25.70 -5.04 -4.01
C GLU A 108 25.44 -3.61 -3.49
N ASN A 109 24.55 -2.86 -4.13
CA ASN A 109 24.17 -1.49 -3.80
C ASN A 109 22.67 -1.36 -3.46
N LEU A 110 21.99 -2.47 -3.13
CA LEU A 110 20.55 -2.51 -2.90
C LEU A 110 20.06 -1.44 -1.92
N ASN A 111 20.78 -1.23 -0.82
CA ASN A 111 20.42 -0.23 0.19
C ASN A 111 20.42 1.20 -0.36
N THR A 112 21.43 1.57 -1.15
CA THR A 112 21.51 2.91 -1.74
C THR A 112 20.52 3.08 -2.88
N ASP A 113 20.30 2.03 -3.67
CA ASP A 113 19.34 2.06 -4.77
C ASP A 113 17.92 2.24 -4.25
N LEU A 114 17.52 1.50 -3.20
CA LEU A 114 16.23 1.70 -2.54
C LEU A 114 16.08 3.10 -1.94
N ALA A 115 17.12 3.60 -1.27
CA ALA A 115 17.09 4.96 -0.72
C ALA A 115 16.92 6.02 -1.81
N ASN A 116 17.53 5.81 -2.99
CA ASN A 116 17.37 6.69 -4.13
C ASN A 116 15.98 6.57 -4.75
N ILE A 117 15.45 5.36 -4.91
CA ILE A 117 14.08 5.13 -5.39
C ILE A 117 13.07 5.89 -4.53
N PHE A 118 13.17 5.81 -3.21
CA PHE A 118 12.24 6.50 -2.31
C PHE A 118 12.34 8.01 -2.46
N LYS A 119 13.57 8.55 -2.54
CA LYS A 119 13.78 9.98 -2.83
C LYS A 119 13.24 10.41 -4.17
N GLU A 120 13.35 9.58 -5.20
CA GLU A 120 12.85 9.89 -6.55
C GLU A 120 11.32 9.86 -6.61
N ILE A 121 10.69 8.96 -5.87
CA ILE A 121 9.23 8.94 -5.70
C ILE A 121 8.77 10.24 -5.03
N GLU A 122 9.42 10.67 -3.95
CA GLU A 122 9.08 11.94 -3.29
C GLU A 122 9.37 13.15 -4.19
N ALA A 123 10.51 13.14 -4.87
CA ALA A 123 10.89 14.20 -5.80
C ALA A 123 9.94 14.32 -7.00
N SER A 124 9.29 13.21 -7.40
CA SER A 124 8.33 13.22 -8.51
C SER A 124 7.11 14.10 -8.24
N ALA A 125 6.75 14.29 -6.96
CA ALA A 125 5.60 15.09 -6.53
C ALA A 125 5.93 16.59 -6.33
N VAL A 126 7.20 16.97 -6.39
CA VAL A 126 7.63 18.36 -6.11
C VAL A 126 7.05 19.32 -7.15
N GLY A 127 6.39 20.38 -6.68
CA GLY A 127 5.70 21.36 -7.51
C GLY A 127 4.27 20.98 -7.91
N PHE A 128 3.76 19.83 -7.47
CA PHE A 128 2.38 19.39 -7.70
C PHE A 128 1.54 19.50 -6.42
N ALA A 129 0.21 19.40 -6.57
CA ALA A 129 -0.72 19.47 -5.44
C ALA A 129 -0.52 18.32 -4.42
N SER A 130 0.09 17.22 -4.85
CA SER A 130 0.42 16.05 -4.02
C SER A 130 1.73 16.19 -3.24
N GLU A 131 2.51 17.27 -3.41
CA GLU A 131 3.82 17.40 -2.76
C GLU A 131 3.72 17.19 -1.25
N ASP A 132 2.79 17.86 -0.59
CA ASP A 132 2.60 17.79 0.86
C ASP A 132 2.09 16.42 1.34
N ASP A 133 1.48 15.62 0.47
CA ASP A 133 0.98 14.27 0.79
C ASP A 133 2.08 13.20 0.69
N ILE A 134 3.09 13.42 -0.15
CA ILE A 134 4.16 12.45 -0.45
C ILE A 134 5.48 12.80 0.25
N LYS A 135 5.73 14.07 0.53
CA LYS A 135 6.97 14.55 1.15
C LYS A 135 7.20 13.92 2.52
N GLY A 136 8.36 13.29 2.70
CA GLY A 136 8.75 12.64 3.95
C GLY A 136 8.03 11.33 4.23
N LEU A 137 7.32 10.77 3.24
CA LEU A 137 6.62 9.50 3.36
C LEU A 137 7.56 8.34 3.69
N PHE A 138 8.82 8.42 3.27
CA PHE A 138 9.84 7.39 3.50
C PHE A 138 10.95 7.81 4.48
N ASP A 139 10.85 8.99 5.12
CA ASP A 139 11.89 9.54 6.01
C ASP A 139 12.22 8.63 7.21
N ASP A 140 11.22 7.91 7.71
CA ASP A 140 11.38 6.98 8.84
C ASP A 140 12.09 5.67 8.47
N ILE A 141 12.41 5.45 7.18
CA ILE A 141 12.98 4.20 6.68
C ILE A 141 14.44 4.41 6.24
N ASP A 142 15.35 4.36 7.21
CA ASP A 142 16.79 4.48 6.95
C ASP A 142 17.41 3.17 6.42
N MET A 143 17.48 3.05 5.10
CA MET A 143 18.12 1.91 4.40
C MET A 143 19.62 1.76 4.71
N THR A 144 20.26 2.76 5.31
CA THR A 144 21.69 2.74 5.66
C THR A 144 21.95 2.44 7.13
N SER A 145 20.89 2.27 7.93
CA SER A 145 20.96 2.10 9.37
C SER A 145 21.86 0.93 9.80
N SER A 146 22.60 1.12 10.90
CA SER A 146 23.34 0.03 11.56
C SER A 146 22.42 -1.07 12.10
N ARG A 147 21.11 -0.78 12.23
CA ARG A 147 20.09 -1.75 12.64
C ARG A 147 19.86 -2.85 11.59
N LEU A 148 20.14 -2.58 10.32
CA LEU A 148 20.03 -3.57 9.24
C LEU A 148 21.24 -4.51 9.17
N GLY A 149 22.38 -4.12 9.75
CA GLY A 149 23.63 -4.89 9.73
C GLY A 149 24.85 -4.01 9.98
N GLY A 150 25.96 -4.64 10.40
CA GLY A 150 27.23 -3.94 10.66
C GLY A 150 27.97 -3.57 9.38
N SER A 151 27.78 -4.33 8.31
CA SER A 151 28.38 -4.11 6.99
C SER A 151 27.33 -3.86 5.90
N VAL A 152 27.75 -3.25 4.78
CA VAL A 152 26.87 -3.03 3.61
C VAL A 152 26.33 -4.35 3.06
N SER A 153 27.16 -5.39 3.01
CA SER A 153 26.74 -6.73 2.57
C SER A 153 25.64 -7.32 3.46
N GLU A 154 25.75 -7.19 4.78
CA GLU A 154 24.71 -7.66 5.71
C GLU A 154 23.40 -6.88 5.56
N LYS A 155 23.48 -5.55 5.36
CA LYS A 155 22.32 -4.70 5.11
C LYS A 155 21.60 -5.13 3.84
N ASN A 156 22.34 -5.28 2.74
CA ASN A 156 21.78 -5.69 1.46
C ASN A 156 21.19 -7.09 1.51
N LYS A 157 21.86 -8.03 2.19
CA LYS A 157 21.30 -9.37 2.41
C LYS A 157 19.96 -9.31 3.13
N ARG A 158 19.87 -8.53 4.20
CA ARG A 158 18.63 -8.39 4.99
C ARG A 158 17.53 -7.69 4.20
N LEU A 159 17.86 -6.62 3.47
CA LEU A 159 16.90 -5.93 2.60
C LEU A 159 16.40 -6.85 1.48
N ALA A 160 17.27 -7.66 0.89
CA ALA A 160 16.89 -8.68 -0.09
C ALA A 160 15.95 -9.74 0.53
N ASP A 161 16.23 -10.20 1.74
CA ASP A 161 15.35 -11.10 2.49
C ASP A 161 13.94 -10.47 2.67
N ILE A 162 13.86 -9.18 3.03
CA ILE A 162 12.59 -8.46 3.21
C ILE A 162 11.83 -8.37 1.88
N ILE A 163 12.52 -7.93 0.82
CA ILE A 163 11.92 -7.73 -0.49
C ILE A 163 11.40 -9.04 -1.07
N GLU A 164 12.20 -10.11 -1.04
CA GLU A 164 11.78 -11.43 -1.53
C GLU A 164 10.62 -11.99 -0.70
N GLY A 165 10.72 -11.89 0.62
CA GLY A 165 9.66 -12.33 1.51
C GLY A 165 8.35 -11.63 1.20
N ILE A 166 8.39 -10.29 1.06
CA ILE A 166 7.21 -9.52 0.67
C ILE A 166 6.75 -9.90 -0.73
N GLY A 167 7.64 -10.13 -1.69
CA GLY A 167 7.31 -10.53 -3.06
C GLY A 167 6.60 -11.88 -3.17
N GLN A 168 6.82 -12.80 -2.24
CA GLN A 168 6.15 -14.10 -2.19
C GLN A 168 4.68 -14.02 -1.72
N ILE A 169 4.25 -12.87 -1.19
CA ILE A 169 2.87 -12.70 -0.75
C ILE A 169 1.96 -12.60 -1.99
N ASN A 170 1.08 -13.59 -2.18
CA ASN A 170 0.11 -13.55 -3.26
C ASN A 170 -1.12 -12.74 -2.86
N PHE A 171 -1.25 -11.50 -3.34
CA PHE A 171 -2.47 -10.70 -3.13
C PHE A 171 -3.60 -11.01 -4.13
N LYS A 172 -3.32 -11.73 -5.24
CA LYS A 172 -4.28 -11.95 -6.34
C LYS A 172 -5.33 -13.04 -6.08
N ASP A 173 -5.09 -13.95 -5.13
CA ASP A 173 -6.05 -15.03 -4.82
C ASP A 173 -7.29 -14.52 -4.03
N PHE A 174 -7.27 -13.26 -3.58
CA PHE A 174 -8.32 -12.66 -2.77
C PHE A 174 -9.33 -11.94 -3.65
N ARG A 175 -10.16 -12.77 -4.29
CA ARG A 175 -11.24 -12.41 -5.22
C ARG A 175 -12.00 -11.11 -4.83
N ASN A 176 -11.95 -10.14 -5.74
CA ASN A 176 -12.88 -9.01 -5.95
C ASN A 176 -12.67 -7.67 -5.24
N ASN A 177 -11.53 -7.37 -4.60
CA ASN A 177 -11.15 -6.00 -4.19
C ASN A 177 -9.67 -5.97 -3.74
N ASP A 178 -8.72 -5.84 -4.67
CA ASP A 178 -7.28 -5.86 -4.37
C ASP A 178 -6.85 -4.76 -3.37
N ILE A 179 -7.52 -3.60 -3.41
CA ILE A 179 -7.28 -2.48 -2.49
C ILE A 179 -7.69 -2.82 -1.05
N ASP A 180 -8.83 -3.49 -0.86
CA ASP A 180 -9.31 -3.87 0.48
C ASP A 180 -8.39 -4.92 1.12
N THR A 181 -7.87 -5.86 0.32
CA THR A 181 -7.00 -6.94 0.81
C THR A 181 -5.64 -6.42 1.24
N PHE A 182 -5.01 -5.55 0.44
CA PHE A 182 -3.74 -4.91 0.83
C PHE A 182 -3.92 -4.06 2.09
N GLY A 183 -4.94 -3.19 2.09
CA GLY A 183 -5.24 -2.33 3.23
C GLY A 183 -5.45 -3.12 4.51
N ASP A 184 -6.20 -4.22 4.44
CA ASP A 184 -6.45 -5.10 5.59
C ASP A 184 -5.17 -5.85 6.06
N ALA A 185 -4.28 -6.25 5.15
CA ALA A 185 -2.99 -6.87 5.49
C ALA A 185 -2.04 -5.89 6.18
N TYR A 186 -1.94 -4.66 5.65
CA TYR A 186 -1.19 -3.56 6.26
C TYR A 186 -1.69 -3.28 7.67
N LEU A 187 -3.02 -3.24 7.83
CA LEU A 187 -3.72 -3.06 9.11
C LEU A 187 -3.39 -4.12 10.14
N TYR A 188 -3.38 -5.36 9.69
CA TYR A 188 -3.09 -6.50 10.53
C TYR A 188 -1.65 -6.43 11.05
N LEU A 189 -0.69 -6.08 10.20
CA LEU A 189 0.70 -5.89 10.61
C LEU A 189 0.83 -4.80 11.67
N ILE A 190 0.24 -3.63 11.45
CA ILE A 190 0.22 -2.55 12.45
C ILE A 190 -0.36 -3.05 13.78
N SER A 191 -1.47 -3.81 13.73
CA SER A 191 -2.08 -4.42 14.93
C SER A 191 -1.11 -5.31 15.70
N LYS A 192 -0.36 -6.14 14.97
CA LYS A 192 0.58 -7.09 15.56
C LYS A 192 1.77 -6.41 16.19
N TYR A 193 2.35 -5.41 15.52
CA TYR A 193 3.42 -4.62 16.10
C TYR A 193 2.96 -3.83 17.33
N ALA A 194 1.77 -3.22 17.29
CA ALA A 194 1.19 -2.53 18.45
C ALA A 194 0.96 -3.47 19.64
N THR A 195 0.55 -4.72 19.39
CA THR A 195 0.36 -5.72 20.45
C THR A 195 1.70 -6.18 21.05
N ASN A 196 2.75 -6.26 20.24
CA ASN A 196 4.07 -6.75 20.65
C ASN A 196 4.98 -5.67 21.28
N ALA A 197 4.73 -4.38 21.05
CA ALA A 197 5.57 -3.27 21.53
C ALA A 197 5.51 -3.03 23.06
N GLY A 198 4.60 -3.68 23.78
CA GLY A 198 4.39 -3.44 25.21
C GLY A 198 3.64 -2.13 25.49
N LYS A 199 2.93 -2.09 26.62
CA LYS A 199 1.91 -1.08 26.97
C LYS A 199 2.42 0.35 27.28
N SER A 200 3.64 0.72 26.90
CA SER A 200 4.31 1.90 27.48
C SER A 200 4.45 3.10 26.54
N GLY A 201 4.01 3.02 25.28
CA GLY A 201 4.24 4.07 24.27
C GLY A 201 3.11 5.07 24.03
N GLY A 202 1.96 4.99 24.74
CA GLY A 202 0.83 5.92 24.54
C GLY A 202 0.07 5.78 23.21
N GLU A 203 0.56 4.99 22.27
CA GLU A 203 -0.12 4.65 21.01
C GLU A 203 -1.14 3.52 21.23
N PHE A 204 -2.43 3.87 21.22
CA PHE A 204 -3.51 2.88 21.35
C PHE A 204 -4.03 2.47 19.97
N PHE A 205 -4.04 1.17 19.71
CA PHE A 205 -4.62 0.61 18.50
C PHE A 205 -6.10 0.27 18.70
N THR A 206 -6.98 0.82 17.86
CA THR A 206 -8.41 0.49 17.90
C THR A 206 -8.67 -0.84 17.14
N PRO A 207 -9.19 -1.89 17.80
CA PRO A 207 -9.53 -3.14 17.13
C PRO A 207 -10.55 -2.92 16.01
N GLN A 208 -10.44 -3.67 14.92
CA GLN A 208 -11.31 -3.52 13.74
C GLN A 208 -12.80 -3.70 14.10
N THR A 209 -13.14 -4.57 15.05
CA THR A 209 -14.52 -4.76 15.51
C THR A 209 -15.11 -3.50 16.16
N VAL A 210 -14.30 -2.78 16.93
CA VAL A 210 -14.70 -1.50 17.55
C VAL A 210 -14.88 -0.43 16.48
N SER A 211 -13.95 -0.33 15.52
CA SER A 211 -14.07 0.63 14.41
C SER A 211 -15.29 0.35 13.52
N LYS A 212 -15.58 -0.93 13.22
CA LYS A 212 -16.80 -1.34 12.50
C LYS A 212 -18.06 -0.93 13.24
N LEU A 213 -18.11 -1.13 14.56
CA LEU A 213 -19.24 -0.73 15.40
C LEU A 213 -19.42 0.79 15.39
N LEU A 214 -18.35 1.56 15.63
CA LEU A 214 -18.39 3.02 15.61
C LEU A 214 -18.84 3.57 14.26
N ALA A 215 -18.32 3.02 13.15
CA ALA A 215 -18.74 3.40 11.81
C ALA A 215 -20.24 3.12 11.59
N ARG A 216 -20.75 1.96 12.03
CA ARG A 216 -22.19 1.63 11.95
C ARG A 216 -23.04 2.59 12.77
N LEU A 217 -22.61 2.95 13.98
CA LEU A 217 -23.31 3.92 14.84
C LEU A 217 -23.33 5.31 14.21
N VAL A 218 -22.21 5.77 13.64
CA VAL A 218 -22.12 7.08 12.96
C VAL A 218 -22.98 7.13 11.70
N MET A 219 -23.11 5.99 11.00
CA MET A 219 -23.88 5.80 9.76
C MET A 219 -25.36 5.50 9.96
N ASP A 220 -25.81 5.30 11.20
CA ASP A 220 -27.21 4.97 11.45
C ASP A 220 -28.12 6.12 10.96
N GLY A 221 -29.15 5.75 10.18
CA GLY A 221 -30.04 6.71 9.52
C GLY A 221 -29.42 7.60 8.43
N LYS A 222 -28.13 7.45 8.08
CA LYS A 222 -27.45 8.27 7.06
C LYS A 222 -27.18 7.49 5.79
N ASN A 223 -27.46 8.13 4.65
CA ASN A 223 -27.19 7.58 3.31
C ASN A 223 -25.99 8.26 2.62
N LYS A 224 -25.51 9.37 3.18
CA LYS A 224 -24.33 10.10 2.71
C LYS A 224 -23.62 10.73 3.91
N ILE A 225 -22.30 10.68 3.92
CA ILE A 225 -21.45 11.48 4.81
C ILE A 225 -20.80 12.57 3.98
N ASN A 226 -20.73 13.78 4.53
CA ASN A 226 -19.97 14.87 3.94
C ASN A 226 -18.58 15.04 4.58
N LYS A 227 -18.51 14.98 5.92
CA LYS A 227 -17.26 15.15 6.69
C LYS A 227 -17.24 14.19 7.88
N VAL A 228 -16.07 13.64 8.17
CA VAL A 228 -15.76 12.87 9.37
C VAL A 228 -14.64 13.58 10.11
N TYR A 229 -14.75 13.71 11.43
CA TYR A 229 -13.73 14.34 12.26
C TYR A 229 -13.38 13.40 13.41
N ASP A 230 -12.09 13.11 13.56
CA ASP A 230 -11.54 12.33 14.66
C ASP A 230 -10.33 13.11 15.23
N PRO A 231 -10.48 13.79 16.39
CA PRO A 231 -9.44 14.63 16.98
C PRO A 231 -8.24 13.82 17.50
N THR A 232 -8.34 12.49 17.57
CA THR A 232 -7.34 11.58 18.14
C THR A 232 -7.19 10.32 17.29
N CYS A 233 -7.21 10.46 15.96
CA CYS A 233 -7.23 9.32 15.02
C CYS A 233 -5.99 8.40 15.10
N GLY A 234 -4.89 8.89 15.66
CA GLY A 234 -3.64 8.13 15.77
C GLY A 234 -3.18 7.59 14.41
N PHE A 235 -2.57 6.40 14.41
CA PHE A 235 -2.10 5.73 13.18
C PHE A 235 -3.24 5.28 12.23
N ARG A 236 -4.52 5.59 12.53
CA ARG A 236 -5.64 4.87 11.91
C ARG A 236 -6.87 5.75 11.56
N VAL A 237 -6.98 6.00 10.26
CA VAL A 237 -8.15 6.55 9.52
C VAL A 237 -9.23 5.48 9.25
N ILE A 238 -9.50 4.58 10.21
CA ILE A 238 -10.36 3.39 9.96
C ILE A 238 -11.82 3.79 9.82
N ILE A 239 -12.28 4.76 10.62
CA ILE A 239 -13.67 5.23 10.54
C ILE A 239 -13.96 5.71 9.12
N MET A 240 -13.00 6.38 8.46
CA MET A 240 -13.15 6.90 7.10
C MET A 240 -13.30 5.77 6.07
N THR A 241 -12.37 4.82 6.03
CA THR A 241 -12.41 3.70 5.07
C THR A 241 -13.64 2.83 5.29
N GLN A 242 -14.00 2.58 6.55
CA GLN A 242 -15.16 1.74 6.91
C GLN A 242 -16.49 2.44 6.65
N ALA A 243 -16.58 3.75 6.86
CA ALA A 243 -17.77 4.53 6.58
C ALA A 243 -17.96 4.71 5.06
N ASN A 244 -16.90 4.99 4.30
CA ASN A 244 -16.96 5.05 2.83
C ASN A 244 -17.29 3.67 2.21
N SER A 245 -16.70 2.59 2.73
CA SER A 245 -17.03 1.22 2.34
C SER A 245 -18.52 0.92 2.58
N GLN A 246 -19.08 1.27 3.75
CA GLN A 246 -20.51 1.06 4.03
C GLN A 246 -21.45 1.88 3.13
N VAL A 247 -21.05 3.09 2.73
CA VAL A 247 -21.79 3.87 1.71
C VAL A 247 -21.77 3.11 0.37
N ASN A 248 -20.61 2.64 -0.08
CA ASN A 248 -20.50 1.86 -1.32
C ASN A 248 -21.23 0.52 -1.26
N THR A 249 -21.20 -0.20 -0.14
CA THR A 249 -21.94 -1.47 0.03
C THR A 249 -23.45 -1.24 0.00
N ARG A 250 -23.98 -0.19 0.67
CA ARG A 250 -25.41 0.15 0.58
C ARG A 250 -25.81 0.56 -0.84
N VAL A 251 -24.96 1.27 -1.57
CA VAL A 251 -25.21 1.60 -2.99
C VAL A 251 -25.25 0.33 -3.84
N LEU A 252 -24.31 -0.60 -3.66
CA LEU A 252 -24.25 -1.89 -4.36
C LEU A 252 -25.44 -2.82 -4.02
N GLU A 253 -25.90 -2.86 -2.77
CA GLU A 253 -27.09 -3.62 -2.34
C GLU A 253 -28.41 -3.04 -2.89
N LEU A 254 -28.42 -1.77 -3.29
CA LEU A 254 -29.57 -1.09 -3.90
C LEU A 254 -29.57 -1.16 -5.44
N LEU A 255 -28.45 -1.53 -6.08
CA LEU A 255 -28.36 -1.69 -7.54
C LEU A 255 -29.34 -2.73 -8.13
N PRO A 256 -29.72 -3.83 -7.45
CA PRO A 256 -30.76 -4.73 -7.97
C PRO A 256 -32.16 -4.09 -8.03
N LYS A 257 -32.37 -2.94 -7.37
CA LYS A 257 -33.66 -2.23 -7.31
C LYS A 257 -33.77 -1.05 -8.28
N PHE A 258 -32.71 -0.66 -8.98
CA PHE A 258 -32.74 0.40 -9.97
C PHE A 258 -32.37 -0.12 -11.36
N LYS A 259 -33.34 -0.78 -12.01
CA LYS A 259 -33.33 -0.94 -13.47
C LYS A 259 -33.85 0.35 -14.12
N ILE A 260 -32.98 0.96 -14.95
CA ILE A 260 -33.24 1.89 -16.06
C ILE A 260 -33.46 3.38 -15.71
N LYS A 261 -32.49 4.24 -16.06
CA LYS A 261 -32.54 5.20 -17.19
C LYS A 261 -31.21 5.94 -17.36
N LYS A 262 -30.74 6.03 -18.62
CA LYS A 262 -29.60 6.87 -19.06
C LYS A 262 -29.71 8.32 -18.58
N MET A 263 -28.59 8.88 -18.12
CA MET A 263 -28.20 10.31 -18.22
C MET A 263 -26.71 10.37 -17.83
N ASN A 264 -25.77 10.54 -18.75
CA ASN A 264 -25.34 11.75 -19.46
C ASN A 264 -25.02 12.94 -18.53
N CYS A 265 -23.76 13.39 -18.66
CA CYS A 265 -23.18 14.69 -18.30
C CYS A 265 -22.34 14.78 -17.02
N TRP A 266 -21.25 15.55 -17.18
CA TRP A 266 -20.07 15.73 -16.35
C TRP A 266 -20.22 16.83 -15.28
N CYS A 267 -19.36 16.74 -14.25
CA CYS A 267 -18.71 17.79 -13.44
C CYS A 267 -19.49 18.94 -12.75
N ALA A 268 -18.85 19.40 -11.65
CA ALA A 268 -19.07 20.60 -10.83
C ALA A 268 -20.26 20.54 -9.84
N VAL A 269 -20.10 20.82 -8.53
CA VAL A 269 -19.23 21.74 -7.79
C VAL A 269 -18.74 21.09 -6.49
#